data_AF-A0A523U8K1-F1
#
_entry.id   AF-A0A523U8K1-F1
#
_cell.length_a   1.000
_cell.length_b   1.000
_cell.length_c   1.000
_cell.angle_alpha   90.00
_cell.angle_beta   90.00
_cell.angle_gamma   90.00
#
_symmetry.space_group_name_H-M   'P 1'
#
loop_
_entity.id
_entity.type
_entity.pdbx_description
1 polymer ?
#
loop_
_entity_poly.entity_id
_entity_poly.type
_entity_poly.pdbx_seq_one_letter_code
_entity_poly.pdbx_strand_id
1 'polypeptide(L)'
;MPKASPIDPRIARLEDVRVDPIARLHKDIRIFGGSFIVILGIIACIAFWRAPESWITWLWIPAIVIGLPALAYPPAMKPFYRGWMFFASMLGWIMSRILFSVFYYIIISPVALFFRLIGRDHLNLRQTHDAESNWTEVDDSANDPSHFEHMF
;
A
#
# COMPACT_ATOMS: atom_id res chain seq x y z
N MET A 1 7.59 23.72 -51.02
CA MET A 1 7.79 23.84 -49.55
C MET A 1 6.52 23.33 -48.87
N PRO A 2 6.54 22.20 -48.16
CA PRO A 2 5.33 21.65 -47.54
C PRO A 2 4.93 22.51 -46.34
N LYS A 3 3.67 22.94 -46.31
CA LYS A 3 3.08 23.73 -45.22
C LYS A 3 2.94 22.80 -44.01
N ALA A 4 3.53 23.17 -42.88
CA ALA A 4 3.42 22.39 -41.64
C ALA A 4 1.95 22.18 -41.28
N SER A 5 1.56 20.91 -41.08
CA SER A 5 0.23 20.53 -40.63
C SER A 5 -0.03 21.12 -39.24
N PRO A 6 -1.25 21.64 -38.94
CA PRO A 6 -1.60 22.06 -37.59
C PRO A 6 -1.46 20.86 -36.66
N ILE A 7 -0.57 20.94 -35.66
CA ILE A 7 -0.40 19.88 -34.66
C ILE A 7 -1.69 19.83 -33.83
N ASP A 8 -2.36 18.67 -33.82
CA ASP A 8 -3.58 18.45 -33.06
C ASP A 8 -3.31 18.72 -31.56
N PRO A 9 -4.12 19.57 -30.89
CA PRO A 9 -3.97 19.84 -29.45
C PRO A 9 -4.01 18.57 -28.58
N ARG A 10 -4.61 17.47 -29.06
CA ARG A 10 -4.59 16.17 -28.38
C ARG A 10 -3.19 15.56 -28.36
N ILE A 11 -2.42 15.67 -29.43
CA ILE A 11 -1.07 15.09 -29.52
C ILE A 11 -0.10 15.85 -28.61
N ALA A 12 -0.19 17.18 -28.59
CA ALA A 12 0.59 18.02 -27.68
C ALA A 12 0.37 17.66 -26.20
N ARG A 13 -0.88 17.31 -25.82
CA ARG A 13 -1.21 16.84 -24.46
C ARG A 13 -0.60 15.47 -24.16
N LEU A 14 -0.56 14.56 -25.14
CA LEU A 14 0.04 13.23 -24.95
C LEU A 14 1.56 13.30 -24.78
N GLU A 15 2.21 14.30 -25.37
CA GLU A 15 3.64 14.54 -25.26
C GLU A 15 4.03 15.15 -23.91
N ASP A 16 3.22 16.06 -23.36
CA ASP A 16 3.34 16.59 -21.99
C ASP A 16 3.13 15.49 -20.93
N VAL A 17 2.12 14.62 -21.13
CA VAL A 17 1.90 13.45 -20.26
C VAL A 17 3.05 12.44 -20.37
N ARG A 18 3.80 12.43 -21.48
CA ARG A 18 5.03 11.68 -21.66
C ARG A 18 6.22 12.36 -20.97
N VAL A 19 6.03 12.75 -19.71
CA VAL A 19 7.05 13.39 -18.88
C VAL A 19 8.33 12.54 -18.90
N ASP A 20 9.43 13.19 -19.21
CA ASP A 20 10.70 12.57 -19.50
C ASP A 20 11.20 11.74 -18.29
N PRO A 21 11.50 10.44 -18.49
CA PRO A 21 11.89 9.55 -17.38
C PRO A 21 13.15 10.04 -16.64
N ILE A 22 13.99 10.80 -17.34
CA ILE A 22 15.29 11.24 -16.87
C ILE A 22 15.15 12.43 -15.91
N ALA A 23 14.33 13.45 -16.18
CA ALA A 23 14.13 14.53 -15.20
C ALA A 23 13.41 14.05 -13.94
N ARG A 24 12.44 13.13 -14.07
CA ARG A 24 11.76 12.55 -12.90
C ARG A 24 12.73 11.84 -11.96
N LEU A 25 13.62 10.99 -12.49
CA LEU A 25 14.62 10.31 -11.69
C LEU A 25 15.52 11.28 -10.91
N HIS A 26 15.98 12.36 -11.54
CA HIS A 26 16.81 13.36 -10.86
C HIS A 26 16.05 14.12 -9.77
N LYS A 27 14.75 14.40 -9.99
CA LYS A 27 13.88 15.02 -8.99
C LYS A 27 13.62 14.09 -7.81
N ASP A 28 13.35 12.81 -8.05
CA ASP A 28 13.08 11.82 -7.01
C ASP A 28 14.32 11.58 -6.13
N ILE A 29 15.52 11.55 -6.72
CA ILE A 29 16.78 11.46 -5.96
C ILE A 29 16.97 12.68 -5.04
N ARG A 30 16.62 13.89 -5.49
CA ARG A 30 16.72 15.11 -4.68
C ARG A 30 15.71 15.11 -3.52
N ILE A 31 14.48 14.69 -3.78
CA ILE A 31 13.43 14.57 -2.74
C ILE A 31 13.84 13.52 -1.71
N PHE A 32 14.40 12.40 -2.16
CA PHE A 32 14.95 11.36 -1.29
C PHE A 32 16.12 11.87 -0.45
N GLY A 33 17.09 12.58 -1.05
CA GLY A 33 18.17 13.21 -0.28
C GLY A 33 17.65 14.21 0.76
N GLY A 34 16.65 15.02 0.40
CA GLY A 34 16.00 15.96 1.30
C GLY A 34 15.31 15.30 2.50
N SER A 35 14.61 14.18 2.31
CA SER A 35 13.94 13.48 3.41
C SER A 35 14.93 12.90 4.42
N PHE A 36 16.07 12.37 3.95
CA PHE A 36 17.15 11.91 4.84
C PHE A 36 17.75 13.04 5.67
N ILE A 37 17.97 14.23 5.08
CA ILE A 37 18.45 15.41 5.80
C ILE A 37 17.47 15.83 6.90
N VAL A 38 16.17 15.86 6.59
CA VAL A 38 15.15 16.24 7.58
C VAL A 38 15.09 15.23 8.73
N ILE A 39 15.04 13.92 8.42
CA ILE A 39 14.95 12.87 9.44
C ILE A 39 16.21 12.86 10.32
N LEU A 40 17.40 12.87 9.72
CA LEU A 40 18.66 12.92 10.46
C LEU A 40 18.80 14.23 11.25
N GLY A 41 18.36 15.36 10.70
CA GLY A 41 18.35 16.65 11.37
C GLY A 41 17.48 16.67 12.62
N ILE A 42 16.29 16.05 12.56
CA ILE A 42 15.40 15.90 13.72
C ILE A 42 16.05 15.00 14.77
N ILE A 43 16.61 13.87 14.37
CA ILE A 43 17.30 12.94 15.30
C ILE A 43 18.50 13.62 15.97
N ALA A 44 19.29 14.38 15.21
CA ALA A 44 20.43 15.15 15.73
C ALA A 44 19.96 16.24 16.71
N CYS A 45 18.87 16.94 16.41
CA CYS A 45 18.28 17.96 17.29
C CYS A 45 17.80 17.34 18.61
N ILE A 46 17.12 16.19 18.55
CA ILE A 46 16.66 15.46 19.75
C ILE A 46 17.85 14.95 20.58
N ALA A 47 18.89 14.44 19.93
CA ALA A 47 20.09 13.97 20.61
C ALA A 47 20.88 15.12 21.27
N PHE A 48 20.94 16.28 20.63
CA PHE A 48 21.56 17.50 21.18
C PHE A 48 20.89 17.95 22.49
N TRP A 49 19.59 17.71 22.64
CA TRP A 49 18.85 18.06 23.86
C TRP A 49 18.98 17.04 25.00
N ARG A 50 19.56 15.86 24.76
CA ARG A 50 19.44 14.72 25.70
C ARG A 50 20.72 13.98 26.04
N ALA A 51 21.86 14.27 25.40
CA ALA A 51 23.09 13.50 25.57
C ALA A 51 24.19 14.23 26.36
N PRO A 52 24.81 13.60 27.39
CA PRO A 52 26.09 14.04 27.96
C PRO A 52 27.24 13.80 26.97
N GLU A 53 28.32 14.59 27.10
CA GLU A 53 29.40 14.81 26.10
C GLU A 53 30.07 13.55 25.51
N SER A 54 29.99 12.39 26.17
CA SER A 54 30.62 11.14 25.71
C SER A 54 29.80 10.35 24.68
N TRP A 55 28.46 10.52 24.63
CA TRP A 55 27.60 9.82 23.66
C TRP A 55 27.42 10.59 22.35
N ILE A 56 27.78 11.87 22.36
CA ILE A 56 27.66 12.78 21.23
C ILE A 56 28.59 12.36 20.08
N THR A 57 29.80 11.88 20.36
CA THR A 57 30.81 11.51 19.34
C THR A 57 30.39 10.32 18.47
N TRP A 58 29.65 9.36 19.02
CA TRP A 58 29.15 8.19 18.26
C TRP A 58 27.98 8.54 17.33
N LEU A 59 27.29 9.66 17.58
CA LEU A 59 26.19 10.14 16.75
C LEU A 59 26.64 11.04 15.58
N TRP A 60 27.78 11.74 15.70
CA TRP A 60 28.30 12.57 14.61
C TRP A 60 28.81 11.77 13.42
N ILE A 61 29.33 10.56 13.65
CA ILE A 61 29.89 9.68 12.61
C ILE A 61 28.85 9.34 11.53
N PRO A 62 27.64 8.83 11.84
CA PRO A 62 26.63 8.59 10.82
C PRO A 62 26.11 9.88 10.17
N ALA A 63 26.01 10.99 10.89
CA ALA A 63 25.57 12.27 10.33
C ALA A 63 26.54 12.81 9.26
N ILE A 64 27.85 12.68 9.49
CA ILE A 64 28.90 13.08 8.54
C ILE A 64 29.03 12.05 7.40
N VAL A 65 29.05 10.75 7.71
CA VAL A 65 29.22 9.68 6.72
C VAL A 65 28.01 9.53 5.80
N ILE A 66 26.79 9.86 6.26
CA ILE A 66 25.57 9.77 5.44
C ILE A 66 25.18 11.15 4.87
N GLY A 67 25.42 12.24 5.60
CA GLY A 67 25.06 13.60 5.19
C GLY A 67 25.96 14.21 4.12
N LEU A 68 27.28 13.99 4.18
CA LEU A 68 28.21 14.55 3.18
C LEU A 68 28.08 13.91 1.79
N PRO A 69 27.93 12.58 1.64
CA PRO A 69 27.78 11.97 0.31
C PRO A 69 26.44 12.30 -0.36
N ALA A 70 25.39 12.51 0.44
CA ALA A 70 24.07 12.90 -0.04
C ALA A 70 24.07 14.29 -0.70
N LEU A 71 24.95 15.20 -0.24
CA LEU A 71 25.10 16.54 -0.80
C LEU A 71 26.15 16.62 -1.92
N ALA A 72 27.20 15.78 -1.87
CA ALA A 72 28.36 15.92 -2.74
C ALA A 72 28.33 15.09 -4.04
N TYR A 73 27.63 13.95 -4.12
CA TYR A 73 27.75 13.05 -5.29
C TYR A 73 26.41 12.42 -5.75
N PRO A 74 25.63 13.12 -6.60
CA PRO A 74 24.41 12.60 -7.22
C PRO A 74 24.55 11.29 -8.04
N PRO A 75 25.67 10.99 -8.75
CA PRO A 75 25.74 9.78 -9.58
C PRO A 75 26.10 8.50 -8.80
N ALA A 76 26.84 8.57 -7.68
CA ALA A 76 27.20 7.41 -6.87
C ALA A 76 26.01 6.88 -6.03
N MET A 77 25.03 7.75 -5.75
CA MET A 77 23.80 7.40 -5.02
C MET A 77 22.74 6.73 -5.89
N LYS A 78 22.88 6.70 -7.22
CA LYS A 78 21.93 6.04 -8.14
C LYS A 78 21.73 4.53 -7.86
N PRO A 79 22.78 3.70 -7.73
CA PRO A 79 22.60 2.28 -7.40
C PRO A 79 22.01 2.08 -5.99
N PHE A 80 22.40 2.91 -5.02
CA PHE A 80 21.88 2.85 -3.66
C PHE A 80 20.37 3.18 -3.61
N TYR A 81 19.96 4.28 -4.24
CA TYR A 81 18.55 4.66 -4.36
C TYR A 81 17.73 3.55 -5.03
N ARG A 82 18.26 2.92 -6.08
CA ARG A 82 17.56 1.82 -6.77
C ARG A 82 17.39 0.59 -5.86
N GLY A 83 18.44 0.21 -5.11
CA GLY A 83 18.37 -0.88 -4.13
C GLY A 83 17.41 -0.57 -2.99
N TRP A 84 17.44 0.67 -2.48
CA TRP A 84 16.53 1.13 -1.44
C TRP A 84 15.08 1.17 -1.91
N MET A 85 14.80 1.65 -3.14
CA MET A 85 13.45 1.64 -3.71
C MET A 85 12.92 0.22 -3.94
N PHE A 86 13.78 -0.73 -4.32
CA PHE A 86 13.41 -2.14 -4.38
C PHE A 86 13.02 -2.67 -2.99
N PHE A 87 13.82 -2.37 -1.97
CA PHE A 87 13.51 -2.75 -0.59
C PHE A 87 12.20 -2.11 -0.11
N ALA A 88 12.00 -0.82 -0.34
CA ALA A 88 10.77 -0.11 0.01
C ALA A 88 9.54 -0.70 -0.71
N SER A 89 9.69 -1.10 -1.97
CA SER A 89 8.63 -1.77 -2.73
C SER A 89 8.29 -3.15 -2.17
N MET A 90 9.32 -3.94 -1.82
CA MET A 90 9.15 -5.23 -1.16
C MET A 90 8.44 -5.07 0.19
N LEU A 91 8.87 -4.08 0.98
CA LEU A 91 8.26 -3.77 2.26
C LEU A 91 6.80 -3.35 2.08
N GLY A 92 6.49 -2.53 1.07
CA GLY A 92 5.12 -2.15 0.73
C GLY A 92 4.24 -3.36 0.40
N TRP A 93 4.75 -4.28 -0.41
CA TRP A 93 4.04 -5.53 -0.75
C TRP A 93 3.79 -6.42 0.47
N ILE A 94 4.77 -6.53 1.36
CA ILE A 94 4.63 -7.24 2.64
C ILE A 94 3.60 -6.55 3.52
N MET A 95 3.67 -5.22 3.66
CA MET A 95 2.76 -4.43 4.49
C MET A 95 1.32 -4.57 4.04
N SER A 96 1.04 -4.55 2.73
CA SER A 96 -0.32 -4.80 2.23
C SER A 96 -0.83 -6.17 2.69
N ARG A 97 -0.02 -7.22 2.56
CA ARG A 97 -0.41 -8.59 2.98
C ARG A 97 -0.62 -8.70 4.49
N ILE A 98 0.28 -8.11 5.27
CA ILE A 98 0.19 -8.11 6.74
C ILE A 98 -1.05 -7.35 7.17
N LEU A 99 -1.31 -6.17 6.60
CA LEU A 99 -2.47 -5.36 6.96
C LEU A 99 -3.77 -6.12 6.71
N PHE A 100 -3.91 -6.76 5.54
CA PHE A 100 -5.07 -7.60 5.24
C PHE A 100 -5.18 -8.82 6.16
N SER A 101 -4.06 -9.48 6.46
CA SER A 101 -4.05 -10.63 7.37
C SER A 101 -4.50 -10.22 8.78
N VAL A 102 -3.91 -9.16 9.31
CA VAL A 102 -4.25 -8.59 10.62
C VAL A 102 -5.71 -8.14 10.64
N PHE A 103 -6.18 -7.45 9.60
CA PHE A 103 -7.58 -7.03 9.48
C PHE A 103 -8.54 -8.22 9.53
N TYR A 104 -8.23 -9.29 8.78
CA TYR A 104 -9.02 -10.51 8.79
C TYR A 104 -9.05 -11.15 10.19
N TYR A 105 -7.89 -11.29 10.83
CA TYR A 105 -7.81 -11.93 12.15
C TYR A 105 -8.37 -11.07 13.30
N ILE A 106 -8.29 -9.74 13.22
CA ILE A 106 -8.77 -8.85 14.29
C ILE A 106 -10.24 -8.49 14.13
N ILE A 107 -10.77 -8.42 12.91
CA ILE A 107 -12.17 -8.00 12.70
C ILE A 107 -13.03 -9.20 12.31
N ILE A 108 -12.69 -9.88 11.21
CA ILE A 108 -13.54 -10.93 10.65
C ILE A 108 -13.55 -12.17 11.56
N SER A 109 -12.38 -12.61 12.03
CA SER A 109 -12.26 -13.82 12.85
C SER A 109 -13.03 -13.73 14.18
N PRO A 110 -12.93 -12.67 15.01
CA PRO A 110 -13.72 -12.60 16.24
C PRO A 110 -15.20 -12.40 15.97
N VAL A 111 -15.58 -11.71 14.89
CA VAL A 111 -17.00 -11.61 14.49
C VAL A 111 -17.56 -12.99 14.13
N ALA A 112 -16.83 -13.78 13.35
CA ALA A 112 -17.20 -15.15 13.02
C ALA A 112 -17.24 -16.05 14.26
N LEU A 113 -16.26 -15.91 15.17
CA LEU A 113 -16.22 -16.64 16.43
C LEU A 113 -17.39 -16.25 17.34
N PHE A 114 -17.75 -14.98 17.38
CA PHE A 114 -18.88 -14.45 18.14
C PHE A 114 -20.21 -15.00 17.62
N PHE A 115 -20.43 -15.00 16.29
CA PHE A 115 -21.60 -15.64 15.70
C PHE A 115 -21.64 -17.16 15.97
N ARG A 116 -20.48 -17.83 15.96
CA ARG A 116 -20.35 -19.25 16.31
C ARG A 116 -20.68 -19.53 17.78
N LEU A 117 -20.27 -18.64 18.70
CA LEU A 117 -20.57 -18.73 20.14
C LEU A 117 -22.05 -18.47 20.43
N ILE A 118 -22.70 -17.58 19.68
CA ILE A 118 -24.14 -17.29 19.79
C ILE A 118 -25.00 -18.44 19.23
N GLY A 119 -24.41 -19.42 18.54
CA GLY A 119 -25.13 -20.58 18.03
C GLY A 119 -26.08 -20.27 16.86
N ARG A 120 -25.86 -19.13 16.19
CA ARG A 120 -26.60 -18.76 14.97
C ARG A 120 -26.03 -19.52 13.77
N ASP A 121 -26.47 -20.75 13.59
CA ASP A 121 -26.22 -21.53 12.37
C ASP A 121 -27.20 -21.08 11.27
N HIS A 122 -26.95 -19.90 10.68
CA HIS A 122 -27.80 -19.35 9.61
C HIS A 122 -27.71 -20.18 8.32
N LEU A 123 -26.67 -20.99 8.16
CA LEU A 123 -26.50 -21.84 6.97
C LEU A 123 -26.93 -23.29 7.18
N ASN A 124 -27.50 -23.67 8.35
CA ASN A 124 -27.81 -25.07 8.64
C ASN A 124 -26.61 -26.01 8.32
N LEU A 125 -25.37 -25.55 8.51
CA LEU A 125 -24.18 -26.33 8.14
C LEU A 125 -23.97 -27.56 9.04
N ARG A 126 -24.71 -27.63 10.16
CA ARG A 126 -24.85 -28.82 11.00
C ARG A 126 -25.82 -29.86 10.45
N GLN A 127 -26.42 -29.68 9.26
CA GLN A 127 -27.17 -30.75 8.62
C GLN A 127 -26.26 -31.97 8.51
N THR A 128 -26.70 -32.97 9.24
CA THR A 128 -25.99 -34.14 9.68
C THR A 128 -25.35 -34.87 8.51
N HIS A 129 -24.17 -35.42 8.74
CA HIS A 129 -23.54 -36.45 7.89
C HIS A 129 -24.42 -37.73 7.72
N ASP A 130 -25.61 -37.72 8.32
CA ASP A 130 -26.61 -38.78 8.43
C ASP A 130 -27.99 -38.35 7.88
N ALA A 131 -28.09 -37.17 7.24
CA ALA A 131 -29.30 -36.76 6.52
C ALA A 131 -29.25 -37.25 5.06
N GLU A 132 -30.23 -38.06 4.65
CA GLU A 132 -30.35 -38.55 3.27
C GLU A 132 -30.66 -37.43 2.25
N SER A 133 -31.01 -36.23 2.72
CA SER A 133 -31.42 -35.10 1.89
C SER A 133 -31.22 -33.76 2.60
N ASN A 134 -30.59 -32.79 1.93
CA ASN A 134 -30.50 -31.39 2.36
C ASN A 134 -31.59 -30.51 1.71
N TRP A 135 -32.61 -31.11 1.11
CA TRP A 135 -33.72 -30.36 0.52
C TRP A 135 -34.51 -29.66 1.62
N THR A 136 -34.48 -28.33 1.62
CA THR A 136 -35.44 -27.51 2.39
C THR A 136 -36.78 -27.53 1.67
N GLU A 137 -37.85 -27.84 2.40
CA GLU A 137 -39.21 -27.73 1.89
C GLU A 137 -39.45 -26.28 1.43
N VAL A 138 -39.84 -26.15 0.17
CA VAL A 138 -40.26 -24.87 -0.40
C VAL A 138 -41.67 -24.62 0.14
N ASP A 139 -41.88 -23.42 0.71
CA ASP A 139 -43.18 -22.99 1.18
C ASP A 139 -44.18 -22.99 0.01
N ASP A 140 -45.32 -23.68 0.17
CA ASP A 140 -46.36 -23.80 -0.87
C ASP A 140 -46.92 -22.42 -1.28
N SER A 141 -46.74 -21.40 -0.43
CA SER A 141 -47.07 -20.00 -0.76
C SER A 141 -46.27 -19.44 -1.95
N ALA A 142 -45.09 -19.99 -2.24
CA ALA A 142 -44.26 -19.59 -3.39
C ALA A 142 -44.76 -20.18 -4.72
N ASN A 143 -45.69 -21.13 -4.68
CA ASN A 143 -46.26 -21.81 -5.84
C ASN A 143 -47.67 -21.29 -6.21
N ASP A 144 -48.06 -20.13 -5.66
CA ASP A 144 -49.30 -19.46 -6.03
C ASP A 144 -49.22 -18.98 -7.49
N PRO A 145 -50.14 -19.41 -8.38
CA PRO A 145 -50.23 -18.94 -9.76
C PRO A 145 -50.22 -17.41 -9.88
N SER A 146 -50.75 -16.70 -8.88
CA SER A 146 -50.81 -15.23 -8.86
C SER A 146 -49.42 -14.57 -8.86
N HIS A 147 -48.39 -15.25 -8.34
CA HIS A 147 -47.03 -14.71 -8.24
C HIS A 147 -46.30 -14.67 -9.59
N PHE A 148 -46.73 -15.50 -10.55
CA PHE A 148 -46.18 -15.54 -11.91
C PHE A 148 -46.78 -14.46 -12.83
N GLU A 149 -47.88 -13.81 -12.44
CA GLU A 149 -48.56 -12.79 -13.26
C GLU A 149 -47.79 -11.45 -13.33
N HIS A 150 -46.83 -11.22 -12.43
CA HIS A 150 -46.07 -9.95 -12.35
C HIS A 150 -44.61 -10.07 -12.82
N MET A 151 -44.23 -11.18 -13.47
CA MET A 151 -42.84 -11.43 -13.88
C MET A 151 -42.48 -10.93 -15.29
N PHE A 152 -43.44 -10.40 -16.06
CA PHE A 152 -43.24 -9.81 -17.39
C PHE A 152 -43.87 -8.42 -17.48
#